data_AF-A0A098TAB8-F1
#
_entry.id   AF-A0A098TAB8-F1
#
_cell.length_a   1.000
_cell.length_b   1.000
_cell.length_c   1.000
_cell.angle_alpha   90.00
_cell.angle_beta   90.00
_cell.angle_gamma   90.00
#
_symmetry.space_group_name_H-M   'P 1'
#
loop_
_entity.id
_entity.type
_entity.pdbx_description
1 polymer ?
#
loop_
_entity_poly.entity_id
_entity_poly.type
_entity_poly.pdbx_seq_one_letter_code
_entity_poly.pdbx_strand_id
1 'polypeptide(L)'
;DEFLHFDWRDSAGGHAGENDYLLRRPKDYRFATPRIEVTGTEDQVTLTSDLPALYVTYDHGGSDVWSDNAVTLLPGVPKHLTLSRARGGIRGDGRVRYLQG
;
A
#
# COMPACT_ATOMS: atom_id res chain seq x y z
N ASP A 1 -7.69 13.03 12.57
CA ASP A 1 -8.32 11.86 11.92
C ASP A 1 -7.57 10.62 12.34
N GLU A 2 -8.33 9.67 12.89
CA GLU A 2 -7.80 8.53 13.61
C GLU A 2 -8.39 7.23 13.06
N PHE A 3 -7.55 6.22 12.99
CA PHE A 3 -7.90 4.83 12.74
C PHE A 3 -6.96 3.96 13.58
N LEU A 4 -7.36 2.72 13.83
CA LEU A 4 -6.51 1.76 14.52
C LEU A 4 -5.83 0.89 13.46
N HIS A 5 -4.51 0.89 13.45
CA HIS A 5 -3.72 -0.12 12.74
C HIS A 5 -3.22 -1.15 13.75
N PHE A 6 -3.25 -2.42 13.36
CA PHE A 6 -2.65 -3.49 14.15
C PHE A 6 -2.00 -4.53 13.25
N ASP A 7 -0.78 -4.92 13.60
CA ASP A 7 -0.07 -6.05 13.02
C ASP A 7 0.16 -7.13 14.08
N TRP A 8 0.30 -8.37 13.64
CA TRP A 8 0.66 -9.48 14.50
C TRP A 8 1.78 -10.29 13.90
N ARG A 9 2.57 -10.86 14.82
CA ARG A 9 3.75 -11.66 14.49
C ARG A 9 3.54 -13.10 14.89
N ASP A 10 4.19 -14.00 14.16
CA ASP A 10 4.31 -15.40 14.57
C ASP A 10 5.23 -15.55 15.79
N SER A 11 5.37 -16.77 16.30
CA SER A 11 6.23 -17.07 17.46
C SER A 11 7.72 -16.81 17.22
N ALA A 12 8.15 -16.68 15.97
CA ALA A 12 9.52 -16.34 15.58
C ALA A 12 9.73 -14.83 15.34
N GLY A 13 8.68 -14.01 15.51
CA GLY A 13 8.71 -12.57 15.25
C GLY A 13 8.48 -12.19 13.79
N GLY A 14 8.19 -13.16 12.91
CA GLY A 14 7.85 -12.95 11.51
C GLY A 14 6.49 -12.27 11.36
N HIS A 15 6.35 -11.39 10.36
CA HIS A 15 5.06 -10.74 10.07
C HIS A 15 4.03 -11.77 9.60
N ALA A 16 2.92 -11.89 10.34
CA ALA A 16 1.87 -12.85 10.07
C ALA A 16 0.59 -12.21 9.52
N GLY A 17 0.42 -10.89 9.68
CA GLY A 17 -0.66 -10.13 9.08
C GLY A 17 -0.85 -8.77 9.74
N GLU A 18 -1.66 -7.94 9.09
CA GLU A 18 -2.01 -6.59 9.51
C GLU A 18 -3.45 -6.29 9.12
N ASN A 19 -4.08 -5.33 9.81
CA ASN A 19 -5.41 -4.82 9.44
C ASN A 19 -5.65 -3.43 10.04
N ASP A 20 -6.64 -2.74 9.48
CA ASP A 20 -7.08 -1.42 9.89
C ASP A 20 -8.55 -1.44 10.36
N TYR A 21 -8.82 -0.74 11.45
CA TYR A 21 -10.17 -0.46 11.91
C TYR A 21 -10.46 1.04 11.83
N LEU A 22 -11.41 1.39 10.97
CA LEU A 22 -11.86 2.77 10.77
C LEU A 22 -13.07 3.05 11.66
N LEU A 23 -12.99 4.11 12.46
CA LEU A 23 -14.06 4.57 13.35
C LEU A 23 -15.23 5.23 12.59
N ARG A 24 -14.97 5.69 11.36
CA ARG A 24 -15.93 6.36 10.48
C ARG A 24 -16.00 5.68 9.12
N ARG A 25 -16.96 6.07 8.29
CA ARG A 25 -16.99 5.61 6.89
C ARG A 25 -15.83 6.25 6.14
N PRO A 26 -15.17 5.56 5.18
CA PRO A 26 -14.01 6.10 4.47
C PRO A 26 -14.21 7.52 3.91
N LYS A 27 -15.38 7.84 3.34
CA LYS A 27 -15.71 9.17 2.78
C LYS A 27 -15.85 10.31 3.80
N ASP A 28 -15.93 9.98 5.09
CA ASP A 28 -16.07 10.95 6.19
C ASP A 28 -14.71 11.31 6.81
N TYR A 29 -13.63 10.74 6.28
CA TYR A 29 -12.26 11.12 6.61
C TYR A 29 -11.80 12.32 5.77
N ARG A 30 -10.91 13.11 6.35
CA ARG A 30 -10.23 14.29 5.80
C ARG A 30 -8.73 14.12 6.02
N PHE A 31 -8.18 13.05 5.45
CA PHE A 31 -6.74 12.82 5.48
C PHE A 31 -6.02 13.91 4.69
N ALA A 32 -4.87 14.36 5.21
CA ALA A 32 -3.97 15.21 4.45
C ALA A 32 -3.35 14.41 3.30
N THR A 33 -2.95 15.10 2.23
CA THR A 33 -2.31 14.48 1.07
C THR A 33 -0.90 13.98 1.44
N PRO A 34 -0.64 12.66 1.44
CA PRO A 34 0.70 12.12 1.67
C PRO A 34 1.63 12.39 0.49
N ARG A 35 2.92 12.57 0.77
CA ARG A 35 3.98 12.36 -0.22
C ARG A 35 4.38 10.89 -0.18
N ILE A 36 4.06 10.17 -1.25
CA ILE A 36 4.46 8.77 -1.42
C ILE A 36 5.62 8.69 -2.41
N GLU A 37 6.73 8.14 -1.95
CA GLU A 37 7.92 7.88 -2.74
C GLU A 37 7.93 6.43 -3.22
N VAL A 38 8.21 6.24 -4.51
CA VAL A 38 8.35 4.94 -5.15
C VAL A 38 9.81 4.80 -5.60
N THR A 39 10.49 3.77 -5.12
CA THR A 39 11.87 3.47 -5.52
C THR A 39 12.00 1.99 -5.88
N GLY A 40 12.94 1.63 -6.75
CA GLY A 40 13.19 0.25 -7.14
C GLY A 40 13.30 0.04 -8.64
N THR A 41 12.99 -1.17 -9.09
CA THR A 41 13.05 -1.64 -10.49
C THR A 41 11.66 -1.98 -10.99
N GLU A 42 11.55 -2.44 -12.25
CA GLU A 42 10.27 -2.88 -12.84
C GLU A 42 9.64 -4.05 -12.07
N ASP A 43 10.43 -4.90 -11.42
CA ASP A 43 9.95 -6.13 -10.76
C ASP A 43 9.89 -6.02 -9.23
N GLN A 44 10.52 -5.01 -8.64
CA GLN A 44 10.54 -4.78 -7.20
C GLN A 44 10.47 -3.30 -6.89
N VAL A 45 9.41 -2.88 -6.20
CA VAL A 45 9.24 -1.50 -5.77
C VAL A 45 9.09 -1.40 -4.26
N THR A 46 9.62 -0.32 -3.71
CA THR A 46 9.45 0.07 -2.31
C THR A 46 8.64 1.35 -2.27
N LEU A 47 7.53 1.31 -1.54
CA LEU A 47 6.67 2.45 -1.29
C LEU A 47 6.94 2.99 0.11
N THR A 48 7.21 4.29 0.23
CA THR A 48 7.36 4.97 1.53
C THR A 48 6.48 6.20 1.55
N SER A 49 5.86 6.49 2.69
CA SER A 49 4.97 7.64 2.85
C SER A 49 5.39 8.47 4.06
N ASP A 50 5.19 9.80 4.00
CA ASP A 50 5.39 10.70 5.13
C ASP A 50 4.16 10.82 6.04
N LEU A 51 2.98 10.47 5.54
CA LEU A 51 1.71 10.44 6.26
C LEU A 51 1.00 9.09 6.07
N PRO A 52 0.04 8.71 6.94
CA PRO A 52 -0.76 7.52 6.70
C PRO A 52 -1.52 7.61 5.38
N ALA A 53 -1.47 6.54 4.58
CA ALA A 53 -2.21 6.43 3.33
C ALA A 53 -2.96 5.10 3.30
N LEU A 54 -4.28 5.15 3.16
CA LEU A 54 -5.15 3.97 3.15
C LEU A 54 -5.47 3.51 1.72
N TYR A 55 -5.69 2.20 1.56
CA TYR A 55 -6.07 1.56 0.29
C TYR A 55 -5.10 1.89 -0.86
N VAL A 56 -3.81 1.93 -0.53
CA VAL A 56 -2.74 2.20 -1.48
C VAL A 56 -2.66 1.07 -2.49
N THR A 57 -2.76 1.44 -3.76
CA THR A 57 -2.61 0.53 -4.89
C THR A 57 -1.49 1.01 -5.79
N TYR A 58 -0.72 0.08 -6.34
CA TYR A 58 0.36 0.33 -7.29
C TYR A 58 0.03 -0.34 -8.63
N ASP A 59 0.41 0.33 -9.72
CA ASP A 59 0.29 -0.20 -11.09
C ASP A 59 -1.15 -0.58 -11.50
N HIS A 60 -2.11 0.22 -11.04
CA HIS A 60 -3.52 -0.04 -11.30
C HIS A 60 -3.85 0.01 -12.81
N GLY A 61 -4.63 -0.96 -13.28
CA GLY A 61 -5.00 -1.09 -14.70
C GLY A 61 -4.07 -1.99 -15.52
N GLY A 62 -2.94 -2.44 -14.94
CA GLY A 62 -2.09 -3.46 -15.51
C GLY A 62 -2.64 -4.89 -15.36
N SER A 63 -2.09 -5.81 -16.16
CA SER A 63 -2.37 -7.24 -16.09
C SER A 63 -1.42 -8.01 -15.16
N ASP A 64 -0.39 -7.32 -14.69
CA ASP A 64 0.66 -7.85 -13.84
C ASP A 64 0.18 -8.06 -12.41
N VAL A 65 0.68 -9.11 -11.76
CA VAL A 65 0.26 -9.49 -10.41
C VAL A 65 1.35 -9.11 -9.43
N TRP A 66 1.06 -8.12 -8.59
CA TRP A 66 1.93 -7.71 -7.50
C TRP A 66 1.67 -8.54 -6.24
N SER A 67 2.70 -8.70 -5.40
CA SER A 67 2.65 -9.50 -4.17
C SER A 67 1.58 -9.03 -3.18
N ASP A 68 1.27 -7.73 -3.21
CA ASP A 68 0.26 -7.12 -2.35
C ASP A 68 -0.30 -5.85 -3.03
N ASN A 69 -1.52 -5.45 -2.66
CA ASN A 69 -2.20 -4.26 -3.16
C ASN A 69 -3.36 -3.89 -2.23
N ALA A 70 -3.84 -2.65 -2.32
CA ALA A 70 -4.86 -2.11 -1.42
C ALA A 70 -4.42 -2.11 0.05
N VAL A 71 -3.15 -1.78 0.28
CA VAL A 71 -2.48 -1.82 1.58
C VAL A 71 -2.55 -0.46 2.28
N THR A 72 -2.21 -0.45 3.57
CA THR A 72 -2.00 0.80 4.29
C THR A 72 -0.51 1.10 4.39
N LEU A 73 -0.11 2.31 4.03
CA LEU A 73 1.24 2.82 4.29
C LEU A 73 1.22 3.62 5.58
N LEU A 74 2.10 3.26 6.51
CA LEU A 74 2.36 4.02 7.72
C LEU A 74 3.57 4.96 7.52
N PRO A 75 3.62 6.11 8.22
CA PRO A 75 4.72 7.05 8.10
C PRO A 75 6.09 6.41 8.35
N GLY A 76 6.98 6.50 7.36
CA GLY A 76 8.36 5.99 7.46
C GLY A 76 8.49 4.46 7.50
N VAL A 77 7.39 3.70 7.38
CA VAL A 77 7.43 2.23 7.30
C VAL A 77 7.43 1.83 5.83
N PRO A 78 8.54 1.28 5.30
CA PRO A 78 8.61 0.89 3.90
C PRO A 78 7.73 -0.35 3.63
N LYS A 79 6.96 -0.31 2.54
CA LYS A 79 6.25 -1.48 2.01
C LYS A 79 6.93 -1.95 0.73
N HIS A 80 7.32 -3.20 0.70
CA HIS A 80 7.96 -3.82 -0.46
C HIS A 80 6.93 -4.60 -1.28
N LEU A 81 6.82 -4.27 -2.56
CA LEU A 81 6.00 -5.01 -3.52
C LEU A 81 6.93 -5.69 -4.52
N THR A 82 6.68 -6.96 -4.79
CA THR A 82 7.38 -7.73 -5.82
C THR A 82 6.39 -8.15 -6.89
N LEU A 83 6.81 -8.05 -8.15
CA LEU A 83 6.06 -8.59 -9.28
C LEU A 83 6.07 -10.12 -9.18
N SER A 84 4.94 -10.68 -8.74
CA SER A 84 4.78 -12.12 -8.57
C SER A 84 4.53 -12.83 -9.90
N ARG A 85 3.95 -12.15 -10.88
CA ARG A 85 3.74 -12.68 -12.23
C ARG A 85 3.58 -11.57 -13.28
N ALA A 86 4.46 -11.59 -14.27
CA ALA A 86 4.29 -10.83 -15.51
C ALA A 86 3.30 -11.55 -16.44
N ARG A 87 2.13 -10.98 -16.72
CA ARG A 87 1.12 -11.62 -17.59
C ARG A 87 1.28 -11.28 -19.07
N GLY A 88 2.20 -10.38 -19.41
CA GLY A 88 2.52 -10.01 -20.80
C GLY A 88 1.37 -9.29 -21.53
N GLY A 89 0.35 -8.84 -20.79
CA GLY A 89 -0.79 -8.09 -21.33
C GLY A 89 -0.56 -6.59 -21.24
N ILE A 90 -1.63 -5.86 -20.90
CA ILE A 90 -1.55 -4.41 -20.68
C ILE A 90 -0.61 -4.15 -19.49
N ARG A 91 0.40 -3.32 -19.70
CA ARG A 91 1.23 -2.78 -18.62
C ARG A 91 0.45 -1.66 -17.92
N GLY A 92 0.48 -1.64 -16.60
CA GLY A 92 -0.09 -0.52 -15.86
C GLY A 92 0.79 0.72 -15.99
N ASP A 93 0.40 1.78 -15.29
CA ASP A 93 1.07 3.08 -15.38
C ASP A 93 2.19 3.26 -14.34
N GLY A 94 2.47 2.25 -13.51
CA GLY A 94 3.42 2.35 -12.41
C GLY A 94 3.07 3.46 -11.41
N ARG A 95 1.81 3.91 -11.36
CA ARG A 95 1.39 4.99 -10.45
C ARG A 95 0.78 4.43 -9.19
N VAL A 96 1.00 5.17 -8.10
CA VAL A 96 0.35 4.95 -6.82
C VAL A 96 -1.00 5.67 -6.79
N ARG A 97 -2.03 5.01 -6.28
CA ARG A 97 -3.34 5.57 -5.95
C ARG A 97 -3.69 5.21 -4.52
N TYR A 98 -4.48 6.04 -3.85
CA TYR A 98 -4.87 5.87 -2.44
C TYR A 98 -6.16 6.64 -2.15
N LEU A 99 -6.77 6.41 -0.99
CA LEU A 99 -7.98 7.12 -0.56
C LEU A 99 -7.74 8.63 -0.48
N GLN A 100 -8.49 9.40 -1.27
CA GLN A 100 -8.51 10.86 -1.19
C GLN A 100 -9.54 11.31 -0.14
N GLY A 101 -9.21 12.37 0.59
CA GLY A 101 -10.09 13.02 1.57
C GLY A 101 -11.09 13.99 0.96
#